data_AF-A0A2W7QSS1-F1
#
_entry.id   AF-A0A2W7QSS1-F1
#
_cell.length_a   1.000
_cell.length_b   1.000
_cell.length_c   1.000
_cell.angle_alpha   90.00
_cell.angle_beta   90.00
_cell.angle_gamma   90.00
#
_symmetry.space_group_name_H-M   'P 1'
#
loop_
_entity.id
_entity.type
_entity.pdbx_description
1 polymer ?
#
loop_
_entity_poly.entity_id
_entity_poly.type
_entity_poly.pdbx_seq_one_letter_code
_entity_poly.pdbx_strand_id
1 'polypeptide(L)'
;MTDDVHNMNTNEDDVVAKIIIHIPTEPEVSFECPLMFKMPKVGQILDIDYENLISEAAQWERAKTILVKNLMVIDRIDGQHVYLRVVDSTD
;
A
#
# COMPACT_ATOMS: atom_id res chain seq x y z
N MET A 1 16.45 -36.85 -31.08
CA MET A 1 17.04 -35.62 -30.54
C MET A 1 16.07 -35.11 -29.50
N THR A 2 16.45 -35.27 -28.24
CA THR A 2 15.69 -34.89 -27.04
C THR A 2 16.12 -33.50 -26.65
N ASP A 3 15.18 -32.54 -26.64
CA ASP A 3 15.29 -31.30 -25.89
C ASP A 3 13.88 -30.89 -25.44
N ASP A 4 13.52 -31.39 -24.27
CA ASP A 4 12.47 -30.85 -23.42
C ASP A 4 13.12 -29.74 -22.60
N VAL A 5 12.83 -28.47 -22.89
CA VAL A 5 13.32 -27.34 -22.07
C VAL A 5 12.25 -26.26 -21.95
N HIS A 6 11.49 -26.39 -20.86
CA HIS A 6 11.02 -25.32 -19.98
C HIS A 6 9.97 -24.34 -20.55
N ASN A 7 8.71 -24.69 -20.29
CA ASN A 7 7.84 -23.95 -19.36
C ASN A 7 8.29 -22.50 -19.03
N MET A 8 8.19 -21.58 -19.99
CA MET A 8 8.14 -20.15 -19.68
C MET A 8 6.70 -19.80 -19.29
N ASN A 9 6.34 -20.22 -18.08
CA ASN A 9 5.29 -19.58 -17.31
C ASN A 9 5.88 -18.23 -16.89
N THR A 10 5.95 -17.28 -17.83
CA THR A 10 6.31 -15.90 -17.52
C THR A 10 5.12 -15.37 -16.74
N ASN A 11 5.16 -15.58 -15.43
CA ASN A 11 4.37 -14.80 -14.50
C ASN A 11 4.71 -13.36 -14.85
N GLU A 12 3.79 -12.67 -15.52
CA GLU A 12 3.76 -11.22 -15.56
C GLU A 12 3.84 -10.80 -14.10
N ASP A 13 5.04 -10.42 -13.66
CA ASP A 13 5.27 -9.65 -12.45
C ASP A 13 4.39 -8.41 -12.64
N ASP A 14 3.18 -8.50 -12.11
CA ASP A 14 2.09 -7.54 -12.22
C ASP A 14 2.56 -6.24 -11.52
N VAL A 15 3.36 -5.46 -12.26
CA VAL A 15 3.81 -4.15 -11.82
C VAL A 15 2.57 -3.31 -11.69
N VAL A 16 2.12 -3.08 -10.46
CA VAL A 16 0.98 -2.22 -10.22
C VAL A 16 1.43 -0.79 -10.45
N ALA A 17 1.08 -0.29 -11.63
CA ALA A 17 1.57 0.99 -12.14
C ALA A 17 1.27 2.15 -11.18
N LYS A 18 0.13 2.13 -10.47
CA LYS A 18 -0.24 3.07 -9.42
C LYS A 18 -1.29 2.44 -8.50
N ILE A 19 -1.19 2.69 -7.19
CA ILE A 19 -2.30 2.47 -6.26
C ILE A 19 -2.65 3.76 -5.54
N ILE A 20 -3.89 3.87 -5.08
CA ILE A 20 -4.37 4.98 -4.25
C ILE A 20 -4.53 4.44 -2.83
N ILE A 21 -3.74 4.97 -1.90
CA ILE A 21 -3.78 4.56 -0.51
C ILE A 21 -4.71 5.51 0.25
N HIS A 22 -5.68 4.95 0.95
CA HIS A 22 -6.62 5.67 1.81
C HIS A 22 -6.25 5.41 3.28
N ILE A 23 -5.85 6.47 3.99
CA ILE A 23 -5.59 6.45 5.43
C ILE A 23 -6.90 6.83 6.15
N PRO A 24 -7.31 6.08 7.18
CA PRO A 24 -8.54 6.33 7.94
C PRO A 24 -8.38 7.51 8.92
N THR A 25 -8.01 8.69 8.42
CA THR A 25 -8.03 9.96 9.15
C THR A 25 -9.39 10.65 9.00
N GLU A 26 -9.66 11.65 9.84
CA GLU A 26 -10.81 12.54 9.68
C GLU A 26 -10.34 13.99 9.45
N PRO A 27 -10.48 14.55 8.23
CA PRO A 27 -10.98 13.91 7.00
C PRO A 27 -10.00 12.89 6.42
N GLU A 28 -10.51 11.96 5.60
CA GLU A 28 -9.73 10.88 4.97
C GLU A 28 -8.58 11.47 4.13
N VAL A 29 -7.37 10.93 4.31
CA VAL A 29 -6.21 11.29 3.51
C VAL A 29 -6.00 10.20 2.48
N SER A 30 -6.03 10.59 1.20
CA SER A 30 -5.82 9.70 0.07
C SER A 30 -4.64 10.20 -0.76
N PHE A 31 -3.72 9.32 -1.13
CA PHE A 31 -2.58 9.69 -1.96
C PHE A 31 -2.20 8.57 -2.94
N GLU A 32 -1.64 8.96 -4.08
CA GLU A 32 -1.14 8.03 -5.08
C GLU A 32 0.24 7.50 -4.68
N CYS A 33 0.38 6.18 -4.63
CA CYS A 33 1.67 5.50 -4.51
C CYS A 33 2.08 5.01 -5.91
N PRO A 34 3.09 5.64 -6.54
CA PRO A 34 3.38 5.51 -7.97
C PRO A 34 4.12 4.23 -8.37
N LEU A 35 4.54 3.38 -7.43
CA LEU A 35 5.19 2.11 -7.72
C LEU A 35 5.05 1.15 -6.55
N MET A 36 4.40 0.02 -6.77
CA MET A 36 4.61 -1.16 -5.96
C MET A 36 5.06 -2.32 -6.85
N PHE A 37 6.13 -2.98 -6.44
CA PHE A 37 6.60 -4.23 -7.04
C PHE A 37 5.54 -5.34 -6.97
N LYS A 38 4.56 -5.21 -6.07
CA LYS A 38 3.48 -6.15 -5.93
C LYS A 38 2.27 -5.48 -5.31
N MET A 39 1.08 -5.82 -5.82
CA MET A 39 -0.15 -5.46 -5.15
C MET A 39 -0.12 -6.01 -3.72
N PRO A 40 -0.34 -5.16 -2.70
CA PRO A 40 -0.24 -5.63 -1.35
C PRO A 40 -1.49 -6.47 -1.03
N LYS A 41 -1.47 -7.24 0.06
CA LYS A 41 -2.60 -8.12 0.41
C LYS A 41 -3.35 -7.60 1.62
N VAL A 42 -4.67 -7.85 1.64
CA VAL A 42 -5.50 -7.62 2.82
C VAL A 42 -4.89 -8.36 4.02
N GLY A 43 -4.77 -7.64 5.14
CA GLY A 43 -4.16 -8.10 6.38
C GLY A 43 -2.64 -7.90 6.47
N GLN A 44 -1.96 -7.44 5.41
CA GLN A 44 -0.55 -7.09 5.50
C GLN A 44 -0.35 -5.70 6.10
N ILE A 45 0.74 -5.56 6.87
CA ILE A 45 1.25 -4.26 7.32
C ILE A 45 1.81 -3.54 6.11
N LEU A 46 1.37 -2.29 5.91
CA LEU A 46 1.90 -1.42 4.88
C LEU A 46 2.96 -0.51 5.50
N ASP A 47 4.22 -0.91 5.32
CA ASP A 47 5.39 -0.16 5.75
C ASP A 47 5.99 0.55 4.54
N ILE A 48 5.69 1.84 4.40
CA ILE A 48 6.15 2.69 3.31
C ILE A 48 6.54 4.06 3.83
N ASP A 49 7.31 4.78 3.04
CA ASP A 49 7.79 6.12 3.37
C ASP A 49 6.71 7.18 3.08
N TYR A 50 5.68 7.21 3.92
CA TYR A 50 4.50 8.07 3.75
C TYR A 50 4.84 9.56 3.59
N GLU A 51 5.89 10.04 4.27
CA GLU A 51 6.36 11.44 4.20
C GLU A 51 6.78 11.83 2.78
N ASN A 52 7.39 10.90 2.05
CA ASN A 52 7.83 11.12 0.68
C ASN A 52 6.68 11.04 -0.33
N LEU A 53 5.55 10.42 0.04
CA LEU A 53 4.40 10.20 -0.84
C LEU A 53 3.30 11.25 -0.64
N ILE A 54 3.12 11.73 0.59
CA ILE A 54 2.11 12.75 0.91
C ILE A 54 2.73 14.13 0.68
N SER A 55 2.63 14.65 -0.55
CA SER A 55 3.20 15.95 -0.92
C SER A 55 2.50 17.14 -0.24
N GLU A 56 1.25 16.96 0.20
CA GLU A 56 0.44 18.00 0.83
C GLU A 56 0.75 18.09 2.33
N ALA A 57 1.40 19.17 2.78
CA ALA A 57 1.81 19.35 4.18
C ALA A 57 0.64 19.23 5.18
N ALA A 58 -0.54 19.75 4.84
CA ALA A 58 -1.72 19.64 5.69
C ALA A 58 -2.26 18.20 5.79
N GLN A 59 -2.12 17.39 4.74
CA GLN A 59 -2.48 15.98 4.76
C GLN A 59 -1.43 15.17 5.53
N TRP A 60 -0.15 15.51 5.38
CA TRP A 60 0.93 14.87 6.13
C TRP A 60 0.77 15.06 7.63
N GLU A 61 0.56 16.29 8.08
CA GLU A 61 0.37 16.60 9.50
C GLU A 61 -0.82 15.82 10.10
N ARG A 62 -1.89 15.60 9.33
CA ARG A 62 -3.02 14.77 9.74
C ARG A 62 -2.67 13.30 9.78
N ALA A 63 -2.13 12.75 8.69
CA ALA A 63 -1.73 11.35 8.61
C ALA A 63 -0.76 10.98 9.73
N LYS A 64 0.22 11.86 10.01
CA LYS A 64 1.24 11.71 11.05
C LYS A 64 0.64 11.48 12.45
N THR A 65 -0.51 12.08 12.77
CA THR A 65 -1.17 11.86 14.08
C THR A 65 -1.51 10.40 14.34
N ILE A 66 -1.79 9.63 13.28
CA ILE A 66 -2.16 8.22 13.34
C ILE A 66 -0.95 7.34 13.01
N LEU A 67 -0.20 7.67 11.95
CA LEU A 67 0.95 6.89 11.45
C LEU A 67 2.10 6.77 12.46
N VAL A 68 2.35 7.82 13.27
CA VAL A 68 3.45 7.79 14.27
C VAL A 68 3.13 6.87 15.45
N LYS A 69 1.85 6.66 15.73
CA LYS A 69 1.39 5.93 16.93
C LYS A 69 0.93 4.52 16.62
N ASN A 70 0.60 4.23 15.37
CA ASN A 70 -0.10 3.01 15.00
C ASN A 70 0.50 2.37 13.76
N LEU A 71 0.37 1.05 13.70
CA LEU A 71 0.68 0.31 12.49
C LEU A 71 -0.51 0.39 11.53
N MET A 72 -0.21 0.64 10.27
CA MET A 72 -1.21 0.58 9.20
C MET A 72 -1.22 -0.81 8.61
N VAL A 73 -2.39 -1.43 8.60
CA VAL A 73 -2.61 -2.68 7.87
C VAL A 73 -3.67 -2.47 6.81
N ILE A 74 -3.59 -3.26 5.76
CA ILE A 74 -4.55 -3.19 4.67
C ILE A 74 -5.83 -3.87 5.12
N ASP A 75 -6.91 -3.11 5.13
CA ASP A 75 -8.26 -3.56 5.47
C ASP A 75 -8.95 -4.17 4.26
N ARG A 76 -8.94 -3.43 3.15
CA ARG A 76 -9.60 -3.83 1.91
C ARG A 76 -8.89 -3.25 0.69
N ILE A 77 -9.07 -3.93 -0.43
CA ILE A 77 -8.52 -3.53 -1.73
C ILE A 77 -9.66 -3.55 -2.74
N ASP A 78 -9.87 -2.43 -3.42
CA ASP A 78 -10.89 -2.25 -4.44
C ASP A 78 -10.23 -1.72 -5.73
N GLY A 79 -9.93 -2.63 -6.66
CA GLY A 79 -9.14 -2.27 -7.84
C GLY A 79 -7.80 -1.66 -7.44
N GLN A 80 -7.53 -0.41 -7.84
CA GLN A 80 -6.29 0.30 -7.47
C GLN A 80 -6.36 0.98 -6.08
N HIS A 81 -7.51 0.94 -5.40
CA HIS A 81 -7.71 1.59 -4.11
C HIS A 81 -7.36 0.63 -2.98
N VAL A 82 -6.45 1.05 -2.11
CA VAL A 82 -6.02 0.31 -0.92
C VAL A 82 -6.44 1.08 0.30
N TYR A 83 -7.32 0.51 1.09
CA TYR A 83 -7.80 1.13 2.32
C TYR A 83 -7.06 0.54 3.51
N LEU A 84 -6.53 1.45 4.32
CA LEU A 84 -5.82 1.10 5.54
C LEU A 84 -6.77 1.12 6.73
N ARG A 85 -6.47 0.28 7.71
CA ARG A 85 -7.01 0.38 9.06
C ARG A 85 -5.89 0.55 10.06
N VAL A 86 -6.21 1.27 11.12
CA VAL A 86 -5.36 1.42 12.28
C VAL A 86 -5.36 0.10 13.05
N VAL A 87 -4.17 -0.44 13.32
CA VAL A 87 -4.00 -1.48 14.33
C VAL A 87 -3.40 -0.80 15.54
N ASP A 88 -4.18 -0.78 16.62
CA ASP A 88 -3.70 -0.36 17.92
C ASP A 88 -2.59 -1.34 18.31
N SER A 89 -1.36 -0.83 18.41
CA SER A 89 -0.25 -1.59 18.98
C SER A 89 -0.47 -1.64 20.49
N THR A 90 -1.47 -2.39 20.93
CA THR A 90 -1.63 -2.74 22.35
C THR A 90 -0.46 -3.64 22.73
N ASP A 91 0.57 -3.04 23.32
CA ASP A 91 1.43 -3.71 24.31
C ASP A 91 0.68 -3.76 25.65
#